data_AF-A0AA87VYY6-F1
#
_entry.id   AF-A0AA87VYY6-F1
#
_cell.length_a   1.000
_cell.length_b   1.000
_cell.length_c   1.000
_cell.angle_alpha   90.00
_cell.angle_beta   90.00
_cell.angle_gamma   90.00
#
_symmetry.space_group_name_H-M   'P 1'
#
loop_
_entity.id
_entity.type
_entity.pdbx_description
1 polymer ?
#
loop_
_entity_poly.entity_id
_entity_poly.type
_entity_poly.pdbx_seq_one_letter_code
_entity_poly.pdbx_strand_id
1 'polypeptide(L)'
;MLSGAGVAGLLQGGIGELLENFNQNGHGDTAKSWVSSGPNKEISPPQLREAIGPEVLDKLEKETGLSQEEILARLSRELPQAIDKYTPEGRLPNS
;
A
#
# COMPACT_ATOMS: atom_id res chain seq x y z
N MET A 1 0.44 17.75 -25.98
CA MET A 1 0.28 16.28 -25.95
C MET A 1 -0.02 15.91 -24.50
N LEU A 2 -1.29 15.95 -24.12
CA LEU A 2 -1.76 15.72 -22.75
C LEU A 2 -2.79 14.60 -22.83
N SER A 3 -2.61 13.53 -22.06
CA SER A 3 -3.62 12.57 -21.54
C SER A 3 -3.04 11.15 -21.52
N GLY A 4 -2.65 10.68 -20.34
CA GLY A 4 -2.21 9.31 -20.11
C GLY A 4 -1.58 9.10 -18.72
N ALA A 5 -0.97 10.15 -18.16
CA ALA A 5 -0.22 10.06 -16.90
C ALA A 5 -1.08 10.17 -15.63
N GLY A 6 -2.36 10.54 -15.72
CA GLY A 6 -3.16 10.99 -14.57
C GLY A 6 -3.71 9.88 -13.66
N VAL A 7 -3.67 8.62 -14.06
CA VAL A 7 -4.16 7.49 -13.23
C VAL A 7 -3.14 6.37 -13.12
N ALA A 8 -2.40 6.09 -14.19
CA ALA A 8 -1.24 5.19 -14.14
C ALA A 8 -0.12 5.79 -13.25
N GLY A 9 0.09 7.11 -13.29
CA GLY A 9 1.03 7.79 -12.38
C GLY A 9 0.57 7.81 -10.93
N LEU A 10 -0.75 7.82 -10.67
CA LEU A 10 -1.31 7.72 -9.31
C LEU A 10 -1.20 6.30 -8.74
N LEU A 11 -1.33 5.26 -9.57
CA LEU A 11 -1.22 3.87 -9.14
C LEU A 11 0.25 3.40 -9.04
N GLN A 12 1.11 3.86 -9.94
CA GLN A 12 2.55 3.61 -9.91
C GLN A 12 3.23 4.41 -8.78
N GLY A 13 2.74 5.62 -8.51
CA GLY A 13 3.19 6.46 -7.40
C GLY A 13 2.59 6.03 -6.05
N GLY A 14 1.34 5.58 -6.00
CA GLY A 14 0.64 5.30 -4.74
C GLY A 14 1.21 4.14 -3.93
N ILE A 15 1.62 3.04 -4.58
CA ILE A 15 2.25 1.92 -3.86
C ILE A 15 3.69 2.30 -3.44
N GLY A 16 4.43 3.00 -4.30
CA GLY A 16 5.76 3.49 -3.97
C GLY A 16 5.76 4.47 -2.80
N GLU A 17 4.82 5.41 -2.79
CA GLU A 17 4.60 6.38 -1.72
C GLU A 17 4.14 5.71 -0.43
N LEU A 18 3.29 4.68 -0.52
CA LEU A 18 2.92 3.87 0.65
C LEU A 18 4.14 3.16 1.24
N LEU A 19 4.98 2.53 0.42
CA LEU A 19 6.21 1.86 0.87
C LEU A 19 7.22 2.85 1.45
N GLU A 20 7.32 4.05 0.86
CA GLU A 20 8.11 5.16 1.39
C GLU A 20 7.56 5.58 2.76
N ASN A 21 6.26 5.80 2.91
CA ASN A 21 5.64 6.13 4.19
C ASN A 21 5.89 5.04 5.23
N PHE A 22 5.80 3.76 4.85
CA PHE A 22 6.18 2.67 5.74
C PHE A 22 7.64 2.76 6.17
N ASN A 23 8.55 3.04 5.25
CA ASN A 23 9.96 3.21 5.56
C ASN A 23 10.21 4.41 6.50
N GLN A 24 9.56 5.54 6.25
CA GLN A 24 9.65 6.76 7.08
C GLN A 24 9.09 6.55 8.50
N ASN A 25 8.05 5.73 8.63
CA ASN A 25 7.45 5.37 9.93
C ASN A 25 8.17 4.20 10.66
N GLY A 26 9.36 3.78 10.20
CA GLY A 26 10.15 2.72 10.85
C GLY A 26 9.66 1.29 10.56
N HIS A 27 8.84 1.12 9.53
CA HIS A 27 8.31 -0.16 9.05
C HIS A 27 8.89 -0.58 7.69
N GLY A 28 10.08 -0.07 7.35
CA GLY A 28 10.76 -0.37 6.09
C GLY A 28 11.02 -1.87 5.87
N ASP A 29 11.35 -2.62 6.93
CA ASP A 29 11.51 -4.08 6.84
C ASP A 29 10.21 -4.82 6.47
N THR A 30 9.07 -4.32 6.95
CA THR A 30 7.75 -4.88 6.62
C THR A 30 7.42 -4.59 5.16
N ALA A 31 7.56 -3.34 4.74
CA ALA A 31 7.38 -2.92 3.35
C ALA A 31 8.29 -3.71 2.39
N LYS A 32 9.58 -3.87 2.73
CA LYS A 32 10.55 -4.62 1.93
C LYS A 32 10.21 -6.11 1.84
N SER A 33 9.61 -6.69 2.89
CA SER A 33 9.18 -8.09 2.87
C SER A 33 8.10 -8.33 1.82
N TRP A 34 7.23 -7.35 1.58
CA TRP A 34 6.16 -7.43 0.58
C TRP A 34 6.66 -7.31 -0.85
N VAL A 35 7.76 -6.59 -1.05
CA VAL A 35 8.38 -6.44 -2.36
C VAL A 35 9.31 -7.61 -2.67
N SER A 36 9.84 -8.29 -1.65
CA SER A 36 10.80 -9.39 -1.81
C SER A 36 10.08 -10.73 -1.99
N SER A 37 10.72 -11.69 -2.66
CA SER A 37 10.18 -13.05 -2.90
C SER A 37 10.13 -13.95 -1.64
N GLY A 38 10.12 -13.37 -0.44
CA GLY A 38 10.16 -14.07 0.85
C GLY A 38 8.79 -14.08 1.53
N PRO A 39 8.69 -14.60 2.78
CA PRO A 39 7.44 -14.54 3.52
C PRO A 39 7.08 -13.09 3.86
N ASN A 40 5.88 -12.68 3.45
CA ASN A 40 5.31 -11.38 3.79
C ASN A 40 5.16 -11.23 5.30
N LYS A 41 5.72 -10.16 5.86
CA LYS A 41 5.46 -9.81 7.26
C LYS A 41 4.04 -9.30 7.40
N GLU A 42 3.39 -9.76 8.47
CA GLU A 42 2.10 -9.22 8.89
C GLU A 42 2.25 -7.77 9.35
N ILE A 43 1.18 -7.01 9.18
CA ILE A 43 1.10 -5.63 9.62
C ILE A 43 -0.14 -5.43 10.48
N SER A 44 -0.01 -4.62 11.53
CA SER A 44 -1.13 -4.29 12.40
C SER A 44 -1.97 -3.14 11.80
N PRO A 45 -3.31 -3.12 11.99
CA PRO A 45 -4.16 -1.99 11.62
C PRO A 45 -3.64 -0.59 12.02
N PRO A 46 -3.08 -0.35 13.23
CA PRO A 46 -2.51 0.95 13.58
C PRO A 46 -1.29 1.34 12.73
N GLN A 47 -0.38 0.41 12.46
CA GLN A 47 0.81 0.68 11.63
C GLN A 47 0.40 1.02 10.19
N LEU A 48 -0.62 0.32 9.70
CA LEU A 48 -1.19 0.56 8.39
C LEU A 48 -1.87 1.93 8.31
N ARG A 49 -2.56 2.35 9.37
CA ARG A 49 -3.16 3.69 9.47
C ARG A 49 -2.11 4.79 9.37
N GLU A 50 -0.98 4.62 10.04
CA GLU A 50 0.13 5.60 10.00
C GLU A 50 0.74 5.72 8.61
N ALA A 51 0.91 4.60 7.90
CA ALA A 51 1.51 4.62 6.57
C ALA A 51 0.56 5.08 5.45
N ILE A 52 -0.72 4.70 5.52
CA ILE A 52 -1.74 5.12 4.55
C ILE A 52 -2.15 6.58 4.80
N GLY A 53 -2.22 6.98 6.06
CA GLY A 53 -2.65 8.31 6.48
C GLY A 53 -4.19 8.47 6.51
N PRO A 54 -4.67 9.49 7.25
CA PRO A 54 -6.10 9.70 7.47
C PRO A 54 -6.86 10.16 6.21
N GLU A 55 -6.20 10.86 5.28
CA GLU A 55 -6.83 11.36 4.05
C GLU A 55 -7.26 10.24 3.11
N VAL A 56 -6.38 9.26 2.90
CA VAL A 56 -6.68 8.09 2.07
C VAL A 56 -7.74 7.21 2.73
N LEU A 57 -7.69 7.05 4.06
CA LEU A 57 -8.72 6.31 4.79
C LEU A 57 -10.10 6.97 4.69
N ASP A 58 -10.18 8.29 4.80
CA ASP A 58 -11.43 9.05 4.62
C ASP A 58 -11.99 8.87 3.19
N LYS A 59 -11.11 8.88 2.18
CA LYS A 59 -11.50 8.60 0.79
C LYS A 59 -12.04 7.17 0.65
N LEU A 60 -11.35 6.18 1.19
CA LEU A 60 -11.76 4.78 1.12
C LEU A 60 -13.07 4.54 1.87
N GLU A 61 -13.28 5.18 3.02
CA GLU A 61 -14.54 5.13 3.76
C GLU A 61 -15.69 5.69 2.93
N LYS A 62 -15.50 6.84 2.26
CA LYS A 62 -16.51 7.43 1.38
C LYS A 62 -16.80 6.58 0.14
N GLU A 63 -15.79 5.91 -0.42
CA GLU A 63 -15.96 5.09 -1.62
C GLU A 63 -16.56 3.71 -1.32
N THR A 64 -16.19 3.09 -0.20
CA THR A 64 -16.61 1.73 0.15
C THR A 64 -17.82 1.69 1.08
N GLY A 65 -18.09 2.79 1.80
CA GLY A 65 -19.07 2.86 2.89
C GLY A 65 -18.65 2.09 4.16
N LEU A 66 -17.41 1.61 4.23
CA LEU A 66 -16.88 0.86 5.36
C LEU A 66 -16.16 1.80 6.34
N SER A 67 -16.31 1.54 7.65
CA SER A 67 -15.54 2.26 8.68
C SER A 67 -14.03 2.05 8.49
N GLN A 68 -13.24 3.07 8.81
CA GLN A 68 -11.77 2.99 8.75
C GLN A 68 -11.18 1.72 9.40
N GLU A 69 -11.72 1.27 10.54
CA GLU A 69 -11.25 0.06 11.23
C GLU A 69 -11.43 -1.21 10.40
N GLU A 70 -12.57 -1.33 9.71
CA GLU A 70 -12.88 -2.46 8.84
C GLU A 70 -11.98 -2.44 7.59
N ILE A 71 -11.77 -1.25 7.03
CA ILE A 71 -10.83 -1.04 5.92
C ILE A 71 -9.42 -1.47 6.33
N LEU A 72 -8.94 -1.01 7.49
CA LEU A 72 -7.61 -1.35 7.99
C LEU A 72 -7.48 -2.84 8.28
N ALA A 73 -8.50 -3.48 8.86
CA ALA A 73 -8.49 -4.92 9.15
C ALA A 73 -8.45 -5.78 7.88
N ARG A 74 -9.10 -5.32 6.80
CA ARG A 74 -9.07 -5.98 5.49
C ARG A 74 -7.73 -5.75 4.81
N LEU A 75 -7.30 -4.51 4.73
CA LEU A 75 -6.03 -4.14 4.10
C LEU A 75 -4.84 -4.77 4.82
N SER A 76 -4.85 -4.91 6.15
CA SER A 76 -3.74 -5.55 6.86
C SER A 76 -3.52 -7.02 6.47
N ARG A 77 -4.58 -7.70 5.99
CA ARG A 77 -4.54 -9.09 5.51
C ARG A 77 -4.24 -9.18 4.02
N GLU A 78 -4.89 -8.33 3.24
CA GLU A 78 -4.87 -8.41 1.78
C GLU A 78 -3.70 -7.64 1.14
N LEU A 79 -3.32 -6.49 1.71
CA LEU A 79 -2.30 -5.60 1.14
C LEU A 79 -0.93 -6.28 0.99
N PRO A 80 -0.40 -7.02 1.98
CA PRO A 80 0.89 -7.70 1.84
C PRO A 80 0.92 -8.66 0.64
N GLN A 81 -0.14 -9.44 0.49
CA GLN A 81 -0.29 -10.41 -0.61
C GLN A 81 -0.52 -9.73 -1.95
N ALA A 82 -1.23 -8.61 -1.97
CA ALA A 82 -1.43 -7.82 -3.18
C ALA A 82 -0.10 -7.26 -3.67
N ILE A 83 0.69 -6.61 -2.80
CA ILE A 83 1.99 -6.02 -3.17
C ILE A 83 2.94 -7.11 -3.70
N ASP A 84 3.05 -8.25 -3.01
CA ASP A 84 3.87 -9.39 -3.44
C ASP A 84 3.54 -9.87 -4.86
N LYS A 85 2.24 -10.04 -5.16
CA LYS A 85 1.78 -10.41 -6.51
C LYS A 85 2.11 -9.36 -7.57
N TYR A 86 2.13 -8.08 -7.18
CA TYR A 86 2.53 -6.99 -8.07
C TYR A 86 4.05 -6.83 -8.17
N THR A 87 4.86 -7.50 -7.33
CA THR A 87 6.34 -7.45 -7.35
C THR A 87 6.97 -8.81 -7.64
N PRO A 88 6.61 -9.48 -8.76
CA PRO A 88 7.05 -10.85 -9.02
C PRO A 88 8.58 -11.01 -9.14
N GLU A 89 9.29 -9.94 -9.54
CA GLU A 89 10.75 -9.93 -9.70
C GLU A 89 11.51 -9.34 -8.50
N GLY A 90 10.86 -9.15 -7.35
CA GLY A 90 11.50 -8.45 -6.24
C GLY A 90 11.56 -6.93 -6.43
N ARG A 91 10.85 -6.42 -7.44
CA ARG A 91 10.73 -5.00 -7.79
C ARG A 91 9.34 -4.73 -8.32
N LEU A 92 8.88 -3.50 -8.11
CA LEU A 92 7.69 -3.01 -8.79
C LEU A 92 7.95 -2.97 -10.31
N PRO A 93 7.01 -3.44 -11.15
CA PRO A 93 7.17 -3.43 -12.59
C PRO A 93 7.34 -1.98 -13.03
N ASN A 94 8.53 -1.63 -13.52
CA ASN A 94 8.71 -0.38 -14.25
C ASN A 94 7.90 -0.51 -15.53
N SER A 95 6.82 0.26 -15.65
CA SER A 95 6.09 0.42 -16.91
C SER A 95 6.96 1.12 -17.96
#